data_AF-A0A2V8XSJ9-F1
#
_entry.id   AF-A0A2V8XSJ9-F1
#
_cell.length_a   1.000
_cell.length_b   1.000
_cell.length_c   1.000
_cell.angle_alpha   90.00
_cell.angle_beta   90.00
_cell.angle_gamma   90.00
#
_symmetry.space_group_name_H-M   'P 1'
#
loop_
_entity.id
_entity.type
_entity.pdbx_description
1 polymer ?
#
loop_
_entity_poly.entity_id
_entity_poly.type
_entity_poly.pdbx_seq_one_letter_code
_entity_poly.pdbx_strand_id
1 'polypeptide(L)'
;MVDGFNGFFSHYLSRFGEPSLLAAAQDSSALSYRLDWMASQRWVVLAVRLSFNADGTASVTSIVESGPPAVLHRTQNSVSVEDAKKFMQMLEKAGFWAMPSMEQEKPSKGPKAYKLDASPRIFEGVRNGRYHVVPRLSPESSPFTEMVRFLTRDLAKLDESVIPMHIRVEQP
;
A
#
# COMPACT_ATOMS: atom_id res chain seq x y z
N MET A 1 -17.25 23.04 -0.36
CA MET A 1 -15.97 22.75 -1.03
C MET A 1 -15.54 21.38 -0.53
N VAL A 2 -15.63 20.35 -1.37
CA VAL A 2 -15.06 19.04 -1.04
C VAL A 2 -13.57 19.19 -1.24
N ASP A 3 -12.79 19.01 -0.18
CA ASP A 3 -11.32 19.03 -0.22
C ASP A 3 -10.83 18.16 -1.39
N GLY A 4 -10.21 18.79 -2.39
CA GLY A 4 -9.75 18.10 -3.61
C GLY A 4 -8.81 16.91 -3.32
N PHE A 5 -8.18 16.90 -2.14
CA PHE A 5 -7.37 15.80 -1.66
C PHE A 5 -8.21 14.55 -1.34
N ASN A 6 -9.29 14.67 -0.55
CA ASN A 6 -10.17 13.55 -0.23
C ASN A 6 -10.93 13.03 -1.46
N GLY A 7 -11.27 13.94 -2.38
CA GLY A 7 -11.86 13.59 -3.67
C GLY A 7 -10.92 12.74 -4.54
N PHE A 8 -9.63 13.06 -4.58
CA PHE A 8 -8.66 12.35 -5.43
C PHE A 8 -8.46 10.89 -4.99
N PHE A 9 -8.23 10.64 -3.70
CA PHE A 9 -8.00 9.29 -3.19
C PHE A 9 -9.24 8.39 -3.30
N SER A 10 -10.43 8.94 -3.03
CA SER A 10 -11.67 8.18 -3.17
C SER A 10 -12.02 7.92 -4.65
N HIS A 11 -11.69 8.85 -5.56
CA HIS A 11 -12.01 8.72 -6.97
C HIS A 11 -11.20 7.63 -7.68
N TYR A 12 -9.88 7.51 -7.45
CA TYR A 12 -9.13 6.46 -8.15
C TYR A 12 -9.53 5.06 -7.68
N LEU A 13 -9.80 4.88 -6.37
CA LEU A 13 -10.31 3.62 -5.84
C LEU A 13 -11.66 3.26 -6.46
N SER A 14 -12.57 4.22 -6.56
CA SER A 14 -13.86 4.02 -7.25
C SER A 14 -13.66 3.62 -8.71
N ARG A 15 -12.73 4.25 -9.41
CA ARG A 15 -12.41 3.92 -10.81
C ARG A 15 -11.75 2.56 -10.96
N PHE A 16 -10.96 2.15 -9.97
CA PHE A 16 -10.38 0.81 -9.89
C PHE A 16 -11.41 -0.24 -9.48
N GLY A 17 -12.60 0.17 -9.01
CA GLY A 17 -13.60 -0.72 -8.44
C GLY A 17 -13.13 -1.36 -7.12
N GLU A 18 -12.29 -0.66 -6.37
CA GLU A 18 -11.78 -1.12 -5.07
C GLU A 18 -12.69 -0.65 -3.93
N PRO A 19 -13.02 -1.54 -2.98
CA PRO A 19 -13.89 -1.20 -1.86
C PRO A 19 -13.18 -0.27 -0.86
N SER A 20 -13.97 0.47 -0.08
CA SER A 20 -13.46 1.25 1.05
C SER A 20 -13.18 0.33 2.25
N LEU A 21 -11.93 0.25 2.72
CA LEU A 21 -11.62 -0.49 3.95
C LEU A 21 -12.13 0.21 5.21
N LEU A 22 -12.29 1.55 5.16
CA LEU A 22 -12.95 2.29 6.23
C LEU A 22 -14.42 1.87 6.36
N ALA A 23 -15.12 1.69 5.23
CA ALA A 23 -16.49 1.17 5.26
C ALA A 23 -16.52 -0.30 5.72
N ALA A 24 -15.55 -1.11 5.27
CA ALA A 24 -15.42 -2.51 5.69
C ALA A 24 -15.20 -2.66 7.20
N ALA A 25 -14.66 -1.65 7.90
CA ALA A 25 -14.52 -1.67 9.35
C ALA A 25 -15.85 -1.70 10.12
N GLN A 26 -16.99 -1.49 9.45
CA GLN A 26 -18.32 -1.71 10.05
C GLN A 26 -18.63 -3.21 10.23
N ASP A 27 -17.94 -4.09 9.51
CA ASP A 27 -18.00 -5.52 9.69
C ASP A 27 -16.81 -5.98 10.57
N SER A 28 -17.11 -6.50 11.76
CA SER A 28 -16.08 -6.98 12.69
C SER A 28 -15.30 -8.19 12.17
N SER A 29 -15.85 -8.92 11.19
CA SER A 29 -15.19 -10.07 10.55
C SER A 29 -14.25 -9.67 9.41
N ALA A 30 -14.28 -8.41 8.96
CA ALA A 30 -13.44 -7.93 7.88
C ALA A 30 -11.95 -7.97 8.29
N LEU A 31 -11.16 -8.65 7.46
CA LEU A 31 -9.70 -8.70 7.57
C LEU A 31 -9.08 -8.50 6.19
N SER A 32 -8.56 -7.30 5.97
CA SER A 32 -7.96 -6.93 4.68
C SER A 32 -6.92 -5.84 4.87
N TYR A 33 -5.92 -5.83 3.99
CA TYR A 33 -4.90 -4.80 3.93
C TYR A 33 -4.69 -4.37 2.49
N ARG A 34 -4.41 -3.09 2.25
CA ARG A 34 -4.14 -2.55 0.91
C ARG A 34 -2.93 -1.65 0.92
N LEU A 35 -2.07 -1.84 -0.08
CA LEU A 35 -1.07 -0.86 -0.48
C LEU A 35 -1.61 -0.04 -1.65
N ASP A 36 -1.58 1.27 -1.49
CA ASP A 36 -1.85 2.24 -2.53
C ASP A 36 -0.57 3.02 -2.83
N TRP A 37 -0.24 3.15 -4.11
CA TRP A 37 0.93 3.89 -4.54
C TRP A 37 0.66 4.66 -5.82
N MET A 38 0.87 5.98 -5.75
CA MET A 38 0.70 6.89 -6.88
C MET A 38 2.06 7.48 -7.22
N ALA A 39 2.70 6.93 -8.24
CA ALA A 39 3.97 7.41 -8.77
C ALA A 39 3.68 8.26 -10.02
N SER A 40 3.27 9.51 -9.82
CA SER A 40 2.86 10.43 -10.89
C SER A 40 3.95 10.64 -11.96
N GLN A 41 5.21 10.79 -11.53
CA GLN A 41 6.36 10.93 -12.45
C GLN A 41 6.60 9.69 -13.32
N ARG A 42 6.05 8.54 -12.94
CA ARG A 42 6.18 7.28 -13.69
C ARG A 42 4.92 6.93 -14.47
N TRP A 43 3.87 7.75 -14.39
CA TRP A 43 2.55 7.44 -14.94
C TRP A 43 2.00 6.12 -14.40
N VAL A 44 2.26 5.80 -13.13
CA VAL A 44 1.80 4.56 -12.50
C VAL A 44 0.93 4.87 -11.28
N VAL A 45 -0.26 4.27 -11.23
CA VAL A 45 -1.12 4.21 -10.04
C VAL A 45 -1.39 2.75 -9.74
N LEU A 46 -1.21 2.35 -8.49
CA LEU A 46 -1.28 0.96 -8.05
C LEU A 46 -2.17 0.84 -6.81
N ALA A 47 -3.01 -0.20 -6.79
CA ALA A 47 -3.63 -0.74 -5.60
C ALA A 47 -3.33 -2.25 -5.49
N VAL A 48 -2.85 -2.71 -4.33
CA VAL A 48 -2.65 -4.13 -4.03
C VAL A 48 -3.35 -4.48 -2.74
N ARG A 49 -4.47 -5.20 -2.83
CA ARG A 49 -5.31 -5.58 -1.70
C ARG A 49 -5.17 -7.06 -1.39
N LEU A 50 -4.81 -7.38 -0.15
CA LEU A 50 -4.87 -8.72 0.43
C LEU A 50 -6.17 -8.85 1.23
N SER A 51 -6.99 -9.85 0.92
CA SER A 51 -8.26 -10.13 1.62
C SER A 51 -8.21 -11.54 2.20
N PHE A 52 -8.47 -11.68 3.49
CA PHE A 52 -8.40 -12.96 4.19
C PHE A 52 -9.77 -13.64 4.19
N ASN A 53 -9.75 -14.96 4.05
CA ASN A 53 -10.92 -15.83 4.15
C ASN A 53 -10.99 -16.43 5.56
N ALA A 54 -12.17 -16.93 5.95
CA ALA A 54 -12.39 -17.54 7.27
C ALA A 54 -11.59 -18.83 7.51
N ASP A 55 -11.18 -19.52 6.44
CA ASP A 55 -10.35 -20.73 6.49
C ASP A 55 -8.84 -20.45 6.67
N GLY A 56 -8.46 -19.17 6.74
CA GLY A 56 -7.07 -18.73 6.88
C GLY A 56 -6.30 -18.61 5.56
N THR A 57 -6.91 -18.96 4.42
CA THR A 57 -6.38 -18.59 3.10
C THR A 57 -6.61 -17.10 2.85
N ALA A 58 -5.99 -16.57 1.81
CA ALA A 58 -6.26 -15.21 1.37
C ALA A 58 -6.29 -15.12 -0.16
N SER A 59 -6.73 -13.98 -0.67
CA SER A 59 -6.57 -13.60 -2.07
C SER A 59 -5.91 -12.24 -2.15
N VAL A 60 -5.03 -12.07 -3.11
CA VAL A 60 -4.38 -10.79 -3.41
C VAL A 60 -4.83 -10.31 -4.77
N THR A 61 -5.44 -9.12 -4.80
CA THR A 61 -5.84 -8.43 -6.02
C THR A 61 -4.88 -7.27 -6.24
N SER A 62 -4.28 -7.20 -7.42
CA SER A 62 -3.48 -6.05 -7.84
C SER A 62 -4.11 -5.39 -9.05
N ILE A 63 -4.19 -4.06 -8.99
CA ILE A 63 -4.67 -3.20 -10.06
C ILE A 63 -3.58 -2.18 -10.34
N VAL A 64 -3.04 -2.23 -11.55
CA VAL A 64 -2.02 -1.33 -12.06
C VAL A 64 -2.62 -0.52 -13.17
N GLU A 65 -2.59 0.79 -13.05
CA GLU A 65 -2.79 1.68 -14.18
C GLU A 65 -1.45 2.26 -14.63
N SER A 66 -1.12 2.14 -15.91
CA SER A 66 0.14 2.64 -16.46
C SER A 66 0.05 3.13 -17.90
N GLY A 67 0.94 4.07 -18.26
CA GLY A 67 1.22 4.48 -19.64
C GLY A 67 0.42 5.69 -20.17
N PRO A 68 0.84 6.27 -21.31
CA PRO A 68 0.03 7.17 -22.12
C PRO A 68 -0.39 6.51 -23.45
N PRO A 69 -1.68 6.18 -23.68
CA PRO A 69 -2.81 6.35 -22.78
C PRO A 69 -2.77 5.38 -21.59
N ALA A 70 -3.46 5.74 -20.51
CA ALA A 70 -3.51 4.93 -19.30
C ALA A 70 -4.28 3.64 -19.53
N VAL A 71 -3.64 2.50 -19.24
CA VAL A 71 -4.24 1.17 -19.33
C VAL A 71 -4.31 0.54 -17.95
N LEU A 72 -5.48 0.00 -17.60
CA LEU A 72 -5.73 -0.68 -16.34
C LEU A 72 -5.55 -2.19 -16.51
N HIS A 73 -4.65 -2.76 -15.73
CA HIS A 73 -4.40 -4.19 -15.61
C HIS A 73 -4.82 -4.67 -14.23
N ARG A 74 -5.69 -5.68 -14.18
CA ARG A 74 -6.14 -6.33 -12.95
C ARG A 74 -5.71 -7.78 -12.94
N THR A 75 -5.10 -8.20 -11.83
CA THR A 75 -4.75 -9.60 -11.57
C THR A 75 -5.22 -9.99 -10.17
N GLN A 76 -5.50 -11.28 -9.99
CA GLN A 76 -5.86 -11.85 -8.70
C GLN A 76 -5.14 -13.19 -8.53
N ASN A 77 -4.46 -13.36 -7.41
CA ASN A 77 -3.80 -14.62 -7.05
C ASN A 77 -4.39 -15.16 -5.74
N SER A 78 -4.49 -16.48 -5.64
CA SER A 78 -4.72 -17.15 -4.36
C SER A 78 -3.46 -17.12 -3.51
N VAL A 79 -3.61 -16.97 -2.21
CA VAL A 79 -2.54 -16.94 -1.22
C VAL A 79 -2.74 -18.11 -0.25
N SER A 80 -1.68 -18.90 -0.09
CA SER A 80 -1.67 -20.06 0.82
C SER A 80 -1.86 -19.63 2.27
N VAL A 81 -2.26 -20.57 3.13
CA VAL A 81 -2.37 -20.33 4.58
C VAL A 81 -1.00 -19.96 5.15
N GLU A 82 0.07 -20.58 4.66
CA GLU A 82 1.44 -20.37 5.09
C GLU A 82 1.91 -18.94 4.76
N ASP A 83 1.67 -18.49 3.53
CA ASP A 83 2.05 -17.14 3.09
C ASP A 83 1.19 -16.07 3.75
N ALA A 84 -0.10 -16.33 3.96
CA ALA A 84 -0.99 -15.45 4.70
C ALA A 84 -0.52 -15.28 6.16
N LYS A 85 -0.13 -16.38 6.82
CA LYS A 85 0.47 -16.35 8.18
C LYS A 85 1.79 -15.59 8.19
N LYS A 86 2.67 -15.85 7.22
CA LYS A 86 3.95 -15.14 7.09
C LYS A 86 3.74 -13.64 6.92
N PHE A 87 2.80 -13.23 6.08
CA PHE A 87 2.45 -11.81 5.92
C PHE A 87 2.00 -11.20 7.26
N MET A 88 1.13 -11.88 8.01
CA MET A 88 0.68 -11.41 9.32
C MET A 88 1.84 -11.28 10.32
N GLN A 89 2.80 -12.20 10.33
CA GLN A 89 4.00 -12.08 11.16
C GLN A 89 4.85 -10.86 10.78
N MET A 90 4.98 -10.57 9.49
CA MET A 90 5.70 -9.39 9.00
C MET A 90 4.97 -8.09 9.37
N LEU A 91 3.63 -8.08 9.32
CA LEU A 91 2.79 -6.96 9.75
C LEU A 91 2.98 -6.64 11.24
N GLU A 92 2.99 -7.67 12.09
CA GLU A 92 3.24 -7.51 13.53
C GLU A 92 4.69 -7.06 13.79
N LYS A 93 5.68 -7.63 13.09
CA LYS A 93 7.09 -7.18 13.17
C LYS A 93 7.25 -5.71 12.75
N ALA A 94 6.47 -5.27 11.75
CA ALA A 94 6.44 -3.87 11.32
C ALA A 94 5.73 -2.94 12.32
N GLY A 95 5.01 -3.50 13.30
CA GLY A 95 4.25 -2.72 14.29
C GLY A 95 3.13 -1.90 13.66
N PHE A 96 2.56 -2.35 12.53
CA PHE A 96 1.60 -1.57 11.72
C PHE A 96 0.49 -0.95 12.56
N TRP A 97 -0.18 -1.72 13.43
CA TRP A 97 -1.33 -1.23 14.21
C TRP A 97 -0.97 -0.21 15.30
N ALA A 98 0.29 -0.11 15.68
CA ALA A 98 0.79 0.90 16.63
C ALA A 98 1.52 2.05 15.91
N MET A 99 1.65 1.96 14.59
CA MET A 99 2.43 2.89 13.80
C MET A 99 1.69 4.24 13.70
N PRO A 100 2.38 5.39 13.80
CA PRO A 100 1.71 6.67 13.64
C PRO A 100 1.30 6.88 12.18
N SER A 101 0.07 7.37 11.99
CA SER A 101 -0.49 7.76 10.69
C SER A 101 0.16 9.01 10.09
N MET A 102 0.94 9.76 10.87
CA MET A 102 1.81 10.82 10.35
C MET A 102 3.27 10.38 10.50
N GLU A 103 4.03 10.49 9.41
CA GLU A 103 5.48 10.30 9.46
C GLU A 103 6.06 11.43 10.33
N GLN A 104 6.70 11.06 11.45
CA GLN A 104 7.35 12.05 12.31
C GLN A 104 8.56 12.61 11.58
N GLU A 105 8.67 13.93 11.47
CA GLU A 105 9.87 14.57 10.93
C GLU A 105 11.07 14.11 11.78
N LYS A 106 12.01 13.37 11.20
CA LYS A 106 13.31 13.16 11.86
C LYS A 106 13.92 14.55 12.03
N PRO A 107 14.40 14.92 13.24
CA PRO A 107 15.11 16.19 13.42
C PRO A 107 16.34 16.21 12.50
N SER A 108 16.30 17.01 11.44
CA SER A 108 17.41 17.11 10.49
C SER A 108 18.52 17.99 11.08
N LYS A 109 19.74 17.47 11.16
CA LYS A 109 20.95 18.26 11.50
C LYS A 109 21.44 19.10 10.31
N GLY A 110 20.53 19.80 9.61
CA GLY A 110 20.83 20.55 8.40
C GLY A 110 19.58 21.16 7.76
N PRO A 111 19.73 21.93 6.66
CA PRO A 111 18.62 22.52 5.93
C PRO A 111 17.56 21.46 5.61
N LYS A 112 16.27 21.81 5.72
CA LYS A 112 15.18 20.90 5.37
C LYS A 112 15.36 20.43 3.92
N ALA A 113 15.73 19.17 3.74
CA ALA A 113 15.75 18.56 2.42
C ALA A 113 14.30 18.33 1.98
N TYR A 114 13.86 19.04 0.94
CA TYR A 114 12.55 18.82 0.35
C TYR A 114 12.56 17.48 -0.38
N LYS A 115 11.68 16.54 0.01
CA LYS A 115 11.38 15.34 -0.79
C LYS A 115 10.49 15.78 -1.95
N LEU A 116 11.08 16.04 -3.11
CA LEU A 116 10.40 16.55 -4.30
C LEU A 116 9.52 15.49 -5.00
N ASP A 117 9.70 14.21 -4.67
CA ASP A 117 8.96 13.08 -5.20
C ASP A 117 7.79 12.71 -4.26
N ALA A 118 6.69 13.45 -4.36
CA ALA A 118 5.45 13.15 -3.65
C ALA A 118 4.77 11.87 -4.20
N SER A 119 5.43 10.72 -4.07
CA SER A 119 4.91 9.39 -4.41
C SER A 119 4.58 8.61 -3.13
N PRO A 120 3.55 9.05 -2.36
CA PRO A 120 3.23 8.43 -1.09
C PRO A 120 2.87 6.96 -1.29
N ARG A 121 3.46 6.11 -0.47
CA ARG A 121 2.98 4.75 -0.26
C ARG A 121 2.01 4.81 0.90
N ILE A 122 0.74 4.54 0.63
CA ILE A 122 -0.29 4.49 1.66
C ILE A 122 -0.57 3.03 1.92
N PHE A 123 -0.39 2.60 3.16
CA PHE A 123 -0.75 1.25 3.57
C PHE A 123 -1.90 1.33 4.55
N GLU A 124 -3.00 0.67 4.24
CA GLU A 124 -4.21 0.67 5.04
C GLU A 124 -4.61 -0.76 5.41
N GLY A 125 -5.33 -0.89 6.52
CA GLY A 125 -5.75 -2.17 7.05
C GLY A 125 -7.06 -2.07 7.83
N VAL A 126 -7.82 -3.16 7.75
CA VAL A 126 -9.02 -3.41 8.56
C VAL A 126 -8.87 -4.74 9.27
N ARG A 127 -9.17 -4.75 10.58
CA ARG A 127 -9.22 -5.95 11.42
C ARG A 127 -10.08 -5.69 12.64
N ASN A 128 -10.97 -6.61 12.98
CA ASN A 128 -11.77 -6.56 14.21
C ASN A 128 -12.53 -5.22 14.37
N GLY A 129 -13.12 -4.72 13.28
CA GLY A 129 -13.83 -3.45 13.26
C GLY A 129 -12.97 -2.20 13.41
N ARG A 130 -11.64 -2.32 13.36
CA ARG A 130 -10.70 -1.20 13.40
C ARG A 130 -10.14 -0.94 12.01
N TYR A 131 -10.10 0.32 11.62
CA TYR A 131 -9.40 0.81 10.43
C TYR A 131 -8.12 1.53 10.84
N HIS A 132 -7.03 1.32 10.10
CA HIS A 132 -5.78 2.05 10.30
C HIS A 132 -5.11 2.34 8.95
N VAL A 133 -4.45 3.49 8.86
CA VAL A 133 -3.76 3.94 7.65
C VAL A 133 -2.42 4.58 7.98
N VAL A 134 -1.43 4.25 7.17
CA VAL A 134 -0.02 4.63 7.32
C VAL A 134 0.50 5.11 5.97
N PRO A 135 0.48 6.44 5.72
CA PRO A 135 1.20 7.04 4.61
C PRO A 135 2.71 7.13 4.92
N ARG A 136 3.57 6.78 3.96
CA ARG A 136 5.02 6.95 4.02
C ARG A 136 5.55 7.59 2.75
N LEU A 137 6.33 8.66 2.90
CA LEU A 137 6.99 9.34 1.80
C LEU A 137 8.38 8.76 1.63
N SER A 138 8.57 7.90 0.62
CA SER A 138 9.87 7.31 0.31
C SER A 138 10.56 6.69 1.54
N PRO A 139 9.95 5.65 2.16
CA PRO A 139 10.45 5.06 3.39
C PRO A 139 11.84 4.43 3.21
N GLU A 140 12.71 4.61 4.20
CA GLU A 140 13.96 3.85 4.32
C GLU A 140 13.69 2.35 4.50
N SER A 141 14.71 1.53 4.23
CA SER A 141 14.66 0.10 4.49
C SER A 141 14.31 -0.16 5.96
N SER A 142 13.22 -0.90 6.17
CA SER A 142 12.63 -1.21 7.47
C SER A 142 11.74 -2.45 7.37
N PRO A 143 11.34 -3.04 8.51
CA PRO A 143 10.35 -4.13 8.51
C PRO A 143 9.06 -3.79 7.76
N PHE A 144 8.63 -2.52 7.77
CA PHE A 144 7.48 -2.06 7.00
C PHE A 144 7.71 -2.17 5.49
N THR A 145 8.86 -1.74 4.99
CA THR A 145 9.18 -1.87 3.56
C THR A 145 9.39 -3.31 3.13
N GLU A 146 9.92 -4.18 4.02
CA GLU A 146 10.03 -5.63 3.79
C GLU A 146 8.63 -6.26 3.64
N MET A 147 7.69 -5.91 4.52
CA MET A 147 6.31 -6.37 4.47
C MET A 147 5.61 -5.92 3.17
N VAL A 148 5.75 -4.64 2.80
CA VAL A 148 5.19 -4.11 1.55
C VAL A 148 5.81 -4.79 0.32
N ARG A 149 7.12 -5.10 0.36
CA ARG A 149 7.79 -5.88 -0.69
C ARG A 149 7.18 -7.26 -0.81
N PHE A 150 7.00 -7.95 0.32
CA PHE A 150 6.43 -9.30 0.34
C PHE A 150 5.02 -9.33 -0.25
N LEU A 151 4.15 -8.38 0.12
CA LEU A 151 2.82 -8.26 -0.46
C LEU A 151 2.85 -8.08 -1.98
N THR A 152 3.71 -7.18 -2.47
CA THR A 152 3.69 -6.80 -3.88
C THR A 152 4.42 -7.79 -4.78
N ARG A 153 5.50 -8.40 -4.31
CA ARG A 153 6.36 -9.27 -5.12
C ARG A 153 6.01 -10.72 -4.97
N ASP A 154 5.97 -11.19 -3.75
CA ASP A 154 5.79 -12.61 -3.48
C ASP A 154 4.31 -12.99 -3.61
N LEU A 155 3.40 -12.18 -3.06
CA LEU A 155 1.95 -12.46 -3.13
C LEU A 155 1.34 -11.99 -4.45
N ALA A 156 1.47 -10.70 -4.77
CA ALA A 156 0.85 -10.12 -5.97
C ALA A 156 1.59 -10.43 -7.29
N LYS A 157 2.84 -10.93 -7.21
CA LYS A 157 3.66 -11.29 -8.38
C LYS A 157 3.89 -10.14 -9.36
N LEU A 158 4.01 -8.91 -8.83
CA LEU A 158 4.28 -7.73 -9.64
C LEU A 158 5.76 -7.62 -10.01
N ASP A 159 6.02 -7.21 -11.25
CA ASP A 159 7.37 -7.06 -11.82
C ASP A 159 8.15 -5.87 -11.22
N GLU A 160 9.49 -5.90 -11.27
CA GLU A 160 10.31 -4.83 -10.69
C GLU A 160 10.23 -3.50 -11.42
N SER A 161 9.91 -3.55 -12.70
CA SER A 161 9.59 -2.36 -13.49
C SER A 161 8.37 -1.62 -12.95
N VAL A 162 7.40 -2.33 -12.36
CA VAL A 162 6.15 -1.75 -11.85
C VAL A 162 6.36 -1.12 -10.48
N ILE A 163 7.13 -1.75 -9.58
CA ILE A 163 7.40 -1.25 -8.22
C ILE A 163 8.90 -1.27 -7.91
N PRO A 164 9.65 -0.21 -8.26
CA PRO A 164 10.99 0.01 -7.74
C PRO A 164 10.94 0.07 -6.20
N MET A 165 11.52 -0.93 -5.55
CA MET A 165 11.68 -0.95 -4.10
C MET A 165 12.96 -0.24 -3.64
N HIS A 166 13.80 0.17 -4.59
CA HIS A 166 14.96 1.03 -4.37
C HIS A 166 14.75 2.32 -5.16
N ILE A 167 14.79 3.46 -4.47
CA ILE A 167 15.13 4.71 -5.13
C ILE A 167 16.58 4.52 -5.58
N ARG A 168 16.83 4.47 -6.88
CA ARG A 168 18.19 4.72 -7.38
C ARG A 168 18.52 6.12 -6.86
N VAL A 169 19.37 6.20 -5.85
CA VAL A 169 20.10 7.42 -5.59
C VAL A 169 21.00 7.54 -6.80
N GLU A 170 20.61 8.35 -7.79
CA GLU A 170 21.57 8.83 -8.76
C GLU A 170 22.64 9.55 -7.92
N GLN A 171 23.80 8.89 -7.79
CA GLN A 171 24.96 9.53 -7.22
C GLN A 171 25.38 10.66 -8.19
N PRO A 172 25.77 11.83 -7.66
CA PRO A 172 26.15 12.99 -8.47
C PRO A 172 27.35 12.71 -9.38
#